data_AF-A0A7J0E4T4-F1
#
_entry.id   AF-A0A7J0E4T4-F1
#
_cell.length_a   1.000
_cell.length_b   1.000
_cell.length_c   1.000
_cell.angle_alpha   90.00
_cell.angle_beta   90.00
_cell.angle_gamma   90.00
#
_symmetry.space_group_name_H-M   'P 1'
#
loop_
_entity.id
_entity.type
_entity.pdbx_description
1 polymer ?
#
loop_
_entity_poly.entity_id
_entity_poly.type
_entity_poly.pdbx_seq_one_letter_code
_entity_poly.pdbx_strand_id
1 'polypeptide(L)'
;MWCLKNLTQNHVLLLEGEEELPEKFLKNAIDEADCLIRKGQKRQPKNLMKLLDKSTDFNWLAQLDSDQVLSLNSQESLNCWALPLVTLTSIAIAIPKIKKNIFNHLVRSVSESLLFVDYIEKSMEDKGSTTKIRKAVHKLWLRVELHHKWIDKDLRNIAPKGSSTPKTLEMLANISTNTVVKYNADTSGDWPFKVVAANSMYRISKALMLDCQSNNDPVVEDDKLLEKICRMIAGILGACLTNLPIFITTKCFSSSIEKRSENVQLAARILGGIEEENPPAIDFSSNEGEGASGQVNFL
;
A
#
# COMPACT_ATOMS: atom_id res chain seq x y z
N MET A 1 -0.37 -5.99 22.45
CA MET A 1 0.19 -5.89 23.83
C MET A 1 1.26 -6.97 24.13
N TRP A 2 1.10 -8.25 23.77
CA TRP A 2 2.10 -9.30 24.04
C TRP A 2 3.36 -9.24 23.15
N CYS A 3 3.23 -8.90 21.85
CA CYS A 3 4.40 -8.73 20.97
C CYS A 3 5.34 -7.61 21.40
N LEU A 4 4.81 -6.51 21.98
CA LEU A 4 5.59 -5.35 22.42
C LEU A 4 6.43 -5.63 23.67
N LYS A 5 5.88 -6.33 24.67
CA LYS A 5 6.63 -6.72 25.88
C LYS A 5 7.80 -7.65 25.54
N ASN A 6 7.59 -8.59 24.62
CA ASN A 6 8.64 -9.51 24.15
C ASN A 6 9.65 -8.88 23.20
N LEU A 7 9.27 -7.83 22.44
CA LEU A 7 10.21 -7.03 21.68
C LEU A 7 11.22 -6.37 22.62
N THR A 8 10.74 -5.65 23.64
CA THR A 8 11.63 -4.87 24.50
C THR A 8 12.40 -5.66 25.55
N GLN A 9 11.87 -6.78 26.08
CA GLN A 9 12.46 -7.41 27.26
C GLN A 9 13.57 -8.43 26.98
N ASN A 10 13.54 -9.19 25.87
CA ASN A 10 14.48 -10.31 25.72
C ASN A 10 15.26 -10.38 24.40
N HIS A 11 14.94 -9.60 23.36
CA HIS A 11 15.61 -9.83 22.05
C HIS A 11 15.95 -8.56 21.23
N VAL A 12 15.37 -7.38 21.47
CA VAL A 12 15.62 -6.20 20.59
C VAL A 12 17.01 -5.58 20.76
N LEU A 13 17.73 -5.89 21.84
CA LEU A 13 19.01 -5.23 22.14
C LEU A 13 20.25 -6.11 22.13
N LEU A 14 20.12 -7.43 21.94
CA LEU A 14 21.26 -8.35 21.89
C LEU A 14 21.00 -9.42 20.83
N LEU A 15 21.93 -9.57 19.89
CA LEU A 15 22.01 -10.76 19.04
C LEU A 15 22.70 -11.90 19.82
N GLU A 16 22.46 -13.15 19.41
CA GLU A 16 23.12 -14.32 20.00
C GLU A 16 24.65 -14.15 19.93
N GLY A 17 25.30 -14.04 21.09
CA GLY A 17 26.76 -13.81 21.22
C GLY A 17 27.20 -12.38 21.56
N GLU A 18 26.30 -11.40 21.66
CA GLU A 18 26.61 -10.04 22.15
C GLU A 18 26.65 -9.99 23.70
N GLU A 19 27.59 -9.22 24.28
CA GLU A 19 27.68 -9.01 25.73
C GLU A 19 26.43 -8.31 26.27
N GLU A 20 25.91 -8.80 27.42
CA GLU A 20 24.73 -8.21 28.05
C GLU A 20 24.90 -6.72 28.34
N LEU A 21 23.96 -5.91 27.85
CA LEU A 21 23.95 -4.47 28.13
C LEU A 21 23.55 -4.21 29.60
N PRO A 22 24.14 -3.20 30.26
CA PRO A 22 23.76 -2.87 31.63
C PRO A 22 22.28 -2.48 31.72
N GLU A 23 21.60 -2.90 32.79
CA GLU A 23 20.15 -2.72 33.00
C GLU A 23 19.67 -1.27 32.79
N LYS A 24 20.49 -0.29 33.18
CA LYS A 24 20.19 1.15 32.99
C LYS A 24 20.07 1.53 31.50
N PHE A 25 20.89 0.95 30.63
CA PHE A 25 20.82 1.19 29.18
C PHE A 25 19.57 0.54 28.57
N LEU A 26 19.25 -0.69 28.98
CA LEU A 26 18.01 -1.37 28.56
C LEU A 26 16.78 -0.53 28.93
N LYS A 27 16.71 -0.07 30.18
CA LYS A 27 15.60 0.76 30.66
C LYS A 27 15.44 2.05 29.85
N ASN A 28 16.54 2.76 29.59
CA ASN A 28 16.50 3.99 28.80
C ASN A 28 15.99 3.76 27.36
N ALA A 29 16.40 2.65 26.73
CA ALA A 29 15.96 2.30 25.38
C ALA A 29 14.46 1.95 25.34
N ILE A 30 13.94 1.28 26.38
CA ILE A 30 12.51 1.00 26.53
C ILE A 30 11.72 2.31 26.70
N ASP A 31 12.16 3.18 27.60
CA ASP A 31 11.53 4.48 27.82
C ASP A 31 11.51 5.35 26.55
N GLU A 32 12.58 5.26 25.73
CA GLU A 32 12.66 5.92 24.44
C GLU A 32 11.67 5.35 23.42
N ALA A 33 11.58 4.01 23.30
CA ALA A 33 10.63 3.34 22.43
C ALA A 33 9.18 3.68 22.82
N ASP A 34 8.84 3.65 24.10
CA ASP A 34 7.53 4.04 24.63
C ASP A 34 7.20 5.50 24.31
N CYS A 35 8.19 6.40 24.44
CA CYS A 35 8.03 7.80 24.07
C CYS A 35 7.74 7.97 22.57
N LEU A 36 8.41 7.19 21.71
CA LEU A 36 8.20 7.20 20.27
C LEU A 36 6.83 6.63 19.87
N ILE A 37 6.36 5.57 20.53
CA ILE A 37 5.02 5.02 20.35
C ILE A 37 3.97 6.08 20.71
N ARG A 38 4.09 6.71 21.89
CA ARG A 38 3.16 7.79 22.29
C ARG A 38 3.17 8.97 21.33
N LYS A 39 4.33 9.30 20.74
CA LYS A 39 4.43 10.32 19.68
C LYS A 39 3.74 9.87 18.39
N GLY A 40 3.85 8.59 18.04
CA GLY A 40 3.13 7.97 16.93
C GLY A 40 1.62 8.06 17.11
N GLN A 41 1.11 7.68 18.29
CA GLN A 41 -0.32 7.73 18.64
C GLN A 41 -0.88 9.14 18.52
N LYS A 42 -0.17 10.14 19.04
CA LYS A 42 -0.56 11.55 18.89
C LYS A 42 -0.58 12.05 17.43
N ARG A 43 0.11 11.35 16.53
CA ARG A 43 0.21 11.66 15.10
C ARG A 43 -0.51 10.63 14.22
N GLN A 44 -1.44 9.87 14.80
CA GLN A 44 -2.18 8.83 14.08
C GLN A 44 -2.80 9.39 12.79
N PRO A 45 -2.63 8.71 11.64
CA PRO A 45 -3.16 9.10 10.34
C PRO A 45 -4.67 8.86 10.29
N LYS A 46 -5.45 9.85 10.73
CA LYS A 46 -6.90 9.73 10.90
C LYS A 46 -7.64 9.37 9.63
N ASN A 47 -7.15 9.74 8.45
CA ASN A 47 -7.81 9.41 7.19
C ASN A 47 -7.49 7.99 6.76
N LEU A 48 -6.26 7.52 6.99
CA LEU A 48 -5.89 6.13 6.80
C LEU A 48 -6.70 5.21 7.70
N MET A 49 -6.79 5.48 9.00
CA MET A 49 -7.53 4.63 9.94
C MET A 49 -8.99 4.45 9.50
N LYS A 50 -9.66 5.55 9.16
CA LYS A 50 -11.03 5.53 8.62
C LYS A 50 -11.19 4.75 7.30
N LEU A 51 -10.13 4.70 6.49
CA LEU A 51 -10.12 3.91 5.26
C LEU A 51 -9.95 2.42 5.58
N LEU A 52 -9.08 2.08 6.55
CA LEU A 52 -8.86 0.70 7.01
C LEU A 52 -10.11 0.10 7.68
N ASP A 53 -10.96 0.90 8.31
CA ASP A 53 -12.26 0.45 8.81
C ASP A 53 -13.16 -0.14 7.71
N LYS A 54 -12.88 0.17 6.44
CA LYS A 54 -13.58 -0.37 5.27
C LYS A 54 -12.94 -1.65 4.72
N SER A 55 -11.84 -2.11 5.31
CA SER A 55 -11.22 -3.37 4.90
C SER A 55 -12.14 -4.51 5.33
N THR A 56 -12.76 -5.16 4.35
CA THR A 56 -13.60 -6.35 4.52
C THR A 56 -13.20 -7.34 3.45
N ASP A 57 -12.91 -8.58 3.85
CA ASP A 57 -12.54 -9.75 3.04
C ASP A 57 -11.51 -9.57 1.91
N PHE A 58 -10.63 -10.54 1.72
CA PHE A 58 -9.58 -10.49 0.70
C PHE A 58 -10.09 -10.72 -0.75
N ASN A 59 -11.40 -10.62 -0.99
CA ASN A 59 -12.03 -10.80 -2.31
C ASN A 59 -11.52 -9.82 -3.37
N TRP A 60 -10.88 -8.72 -2.98
CA TRP A 60 -10.21 -7.81 -3.90
C TRP A 60 -9.02 -8.45 -4.64
N LEU A 61 -8.37 -9.47 -4.06
CA LEU A 61 -7.23 -10.19 -4.67
C LEU A 61 -7.67 -10.94 -5.93
N ALA A 62 -8.76 -11.72 -5.83
CA ALA A 62 -9.32 -12.45 -6.96
C ALA A 62 -9.76 -11.54 -8.11
N GLN A 63 -10.06 -10.27 -7.81
CA GLN A 63 -10.46 -9.27 -8.80
C GLN A 63 -9.26 -8.62 -9.49
N LEU A 64 -8.17 -8.35 -8.76
CA LEU A 64 -6.96 -7.76 -9.34
C LEU A 64 -6.12 -8.76 -10.13
N ASP A 65 -6.12 -10.02 -9.70
CA ASP A 65 -5.31 -11.08 -10.32
C ASP A 65 -6.13 -12.04 -11.19
N SER A 66 -7.22 -11.55 -11.76
CA SER A 66 -8.05 -12.37 -12.65
C SER A 66 -7.26 -12.75 -13.92
N ASP A 67 -7.14 -14.06 -14.17
CA ASP A 67 -6.59 -14.64 -15.41
C ASP A 67 -7.33 -14.19 -16.68
N GLN A 68 -8.52 -13.59 -16.52
CA GLN A 68 -9.31 -13.04 -17.62
C GLN A 68 -8.67 -11.77 -18.23
N VAL A 69 -7.76 -11.10 -17.50
CA VAL A 69 -7.08 -9.89 -17.98
C VAL A 69 -5.60 -10.16 -18.19
N LEU A 70 -5.26 -10.53 -19.42
CA LEU A 70 -3.86 -10.73 -19.84
C LEU A 70 -3.06 -9.44 -19.70
N SER A 71 -1.85 -9.56 -19.15
CA SER A 71 -0.91 -8.45 -19.02
C SER A 71 -0.46 -7.93 -20.40
N LEU A 72 -0.26 -6.62 -20.53
CA LEU A 72 0.28 -6.00 -21.74
C LEU A 72 1.78 -6.29 -21.95
N ASN A 73 2.44 -6.81 -20.92
CA ASN A 73 3.85 -7.19 -20.96
C ASN A 73 4.08 -8.45 -20.12
N SER A 74 5.00 -9.32 -20.54
CA SER A 74 5.39 -10.55 -19.84
C SER A 74 6.23 -10.30 -18.60
N GLN A 75 6.63 -9.05 -18.35
CA GLN A 75 7.43 -8.74 -17.17
C GLN A 75 6.59 -8.94 -15.91
N GLU A 76 7.05 -9.91 -15.13
CA GLU A 76 6.56 -10.34 -13.84
C GLU A 76 6.27 -9.13 -12.95
N SER A 77 5.25 -9.31 -12.15
CA SER A 77 4.71 -8.33 -11.24
C SER A 77 5.78 -7.79 -10.30
N LEU A 78 5.65 -6.50 -9.99
CA LEU A 78 6.66 -5.77 -9.23
C LEU A 78 6.15 -5.62 -7.81
N ASN A 79 6.89 -6.20 -6.85
CA ASN A 79 6.57 -6.20 -5.43
C ASN A 79 6.60 -4.76 -4.87
N CYS A 80 5.56 -4.02 -5.21
CA CYS A 80 5.40 -2.59 -5.01
C CYS A 80 3.92 -2.33 -4.74
N TRP A 81 3.52 -2.53 -3.49
CA TRP A 81 2.26 -2.14 -2.88
C TRP A 81 1.83 -0.70 -3.21
N ALA A 82 2.77 0.24 -3.37
CA ALA A 82 2.47 1.63 -3.73
C ALA A 82 1.83 1.77 -5.12
N LEU A 83 2.24 0.94 -6.09
CA LEU A 83 1.77 1.05 -7.47
C LEU A 83 0.25 0.83 -7.61
N PRO A 84 -0.36 -0.27 -7.14
CA PRO A 84 -1.80 -0.47 -7.26
C PRO A 84 -2.60 0.58 -6.47
N LEU A 85 -2.09 1.11 -5.36
CA LEU A 85 -2.73 2.21 -4.61
C LEU A 85 -2.80 3.48 -5.46
N VAL A 86 -1.69 3.88 -6.08
CA VAL A 86 -1.62 5.04 -6.97
C VAL A 86 -2.52 4.86 -8.19
N THR A 87 -2.53 3.65 -8.77
CA THR A 87 -3.38 3.32 -9.92
C THR A 87 -4.87 3.38 -9.58
N LEU A 88 -5.31 2.69 -8.52
CA LEU A 88 -6.71 2.69 -8.09
C LEU A 88 -7.20 4.10 -7.74
N THR A 89 -6.35 4.89 -7.07
CA THR A 89 -6.67 6.28 -6.79
C THR A 89 -6.77 7.09 -8.07
N SER A 90 -5.85 6.91 -9.03
CA SER A 90 -5.92 7.60 -10.33
C SER A 90 -7.21 7.28 -11.09
N ILE A 91 -7.66 6.03 -11.05
CA ILE A 91 -8.96 5.61 -11.61
C ILE A 91 -10.09 6.33 -10.90
N ALA A 92 -10.10 6.35 -9.55
CA ALA A 92 -11.09 7.08 -8.78
C ALA A 92 -11.12 8.57 -9.11
N ILE A 93 -9.98 9.21 -9.39
CA ILE A 93 -9.92 10.63 -9.79
C ILE A 93 -10.56 10.85 -11.18
N ALA A 94 -10.46 9.85 -12.08
CA ALA A 94 -10.98 9.93 -13.44
C ALA A 94 -12.49 9.67 -13.54
N ILE A 95 -13.07 8.94 -12.58
CA ILE A 95 -14.51 8.66 -12.55
C ILE A 95 -15.32 9.97 -12.48
N PRO A 96 -16.34 10.13 -13.33
CA PRO A 96 -17.17 11.34 -13.37
C PRO A 96 -17.97 11.52 -12.07
N LYS A 97 -18.41 12.75 -11.80
CA LYS A 97 -19.44 13.11 -10.80
C LYS A 97 -19.17 12.69 -9.34
N ILE A 98 -17.94 12.31 -8.98
CA ILE A 98 -17.60 11.99 -7.59
C ILE A 98 -17.75 13.21 -6.67
N LYS A 99 -18.37 12.98 -5.51
CA LYS A 99 -18.49 14.00 -4.46
C LYS A 99 -17.10 14.42 -3.97
N LYS A 100 -16.84 15.72 -3.99
CA LYS A 100 -15.54 16.34 -3.66
C LYS A 100 -15.00 15.94 -2.27
N ASN A 101 -15.88 15.73 -1.30
CA ASN A 101 -15.49 15.30 0.05
C ASN A 101 -14.93 13.87 0.07
N ILE A 102 -15.57 12.92 -0.62
CA ILE A 102 -15.12 11.53 -0.72
C ILE A 102 -13.77 11.49 -1.45
N PHE A 103 -13.68 12.22 -2.56
CA PHE A 103 -12.43 12.41 -3.31
C PHE A 103 -11.28 12.91 -2.42
N ASN A 104 -11.49 14.02 -1.69
CA ASN A 104 -10.46 14.61 -0.84
C ASN A 104 -10.05 13.67 0.30
N HIS A 105 -11.00 12.93 0.86
CA HIS A 105 -10.71 11.96 1.90
C HIS A 105 -9.85 10.82 1.36
N LEU A 106 -10.22 10.23 0.22
CA LEU A 106 -9.45 9.16 -0.42
C LEU A 106 -8.00 9.56 -0.71
N VAL A 107 -7.80 10.74 -1.33
CA VAL A 107 -6.46 11.24 -1.65
C VAL A 107 -5.62 11.44 -0.38
N ARG A 108 -6.21 11.97 0.70
CA ARG A 108 -5.53 12.12 1.99
C ARG A 108 -5.19 10.78 2.63
N SER A 109 -6.12 9.83 2.63
CA SER A 109 -5.89 8.49 3.17
C SER A 109 -4.75 7.79 2.44
N VAL A 110 -4.68 7.89 1.11
CA VAL A 110 -3.60 7.29 0.30
C VAL A 110 -2.27 8.03 0.51
N SER A 111 -2.29 9.35 0.67
CA SER A 111 -1.08 10.11 1.01
C SER A 111 -0.50 9.68 2.36
N GLU A 112 -1.36 9.53 3.36
CA GLU A 112 -0.97 9.04 4.69
C GLU A 112 -0.44 7.60 4.60
N SER A 113 -1.08 6.75 3.80
CA SER A 113 -0.73 5.33 3.68
C SER A 113 0.60 5.08 2.98
N LEU A 114 0.93 5.88 1.95
CA LEU A 114 2.17 5.71 1.17
C LEU A 114 3.42 5.88 2.04
N LEU A 115 3.34 6.60 3.16
CA LEU A 115 4.43 6.66 4.14
C LEU A 115 4.70 5.28 4.77
N PHE A 116 3.66 4.58 5.21
CA PHE A 116 3.77 3.25 5.82
C PHE A 116 4.19 2.19 4.79
N VAL A 117 3.60 2.26 3.60
CA VAL A 117 3.95 1.38 2.49
C VAL A 117 5.41 1.52 2.11
N ASP A 118 5.94 2.75 2.02
CA ASP A 118 7.36 2.99 1.72
C ASP A 118 8.29 2.34 2.74
N TYR A 119 7.94 2.37 4.04
CA TYR A 119 8.72 1.69 5.08
C TYR A 119 8.70 0.17 4.93
N ILE A 120 7.52 -0.41 4.72
CA ILE A 120 7.36 -1.86 4.58
C ILE A 120 8.07 -2.35 3.32
N GLU A 121 7.88 -1.70 2.18
CA GLU A 121 8.54 -2.09 0.94
C GLU A 121 10.07 -1.98 1.02
N LYS A 122 10.62 -0.95 1.69
CA LYS A 122 12.06 -0.84 1.95
C LYS A 122 12.58 -1.98 2.84
N SER A 123 11.73 -2.54 3.69
CA SER A 123 12.13 -3.62 4.57
C SER A 123 12.23 -4.98 3.89
N MET A 124 11.37 -5.22 2.90
CA MET A 124 11.30 -6.47 2.16
C MET A 124 12.38 -6.57 1.06
N GLU A 125 13.22 -5.54 0.89
CA GLU A 125 14.29 -5.54 -0.11
C GLU A 125 15.48 -6.43 0.30
N ASP A 126 15.77 -7.41 -0.57
CA ASP A 126 17.02 -8.17 -0.56
C ASP A 126 17.97 -7.75 -1.72
N LYS A 127 17.47 -7.08 -2.78
CA LYS A 127 18.25 -6.65 -3.96
C LYS A 127 17.73 -5.34 -4.58
N GLY A 128 18.61 -4.37 -4.84
CA GLY A 128 18.28 -2.97 -5.19
C GLY A 128 17.60 -2.65 -6.53
N SER A 129 16.93 -3.61 -7.19
CA SER A 129 16.22 -3.39 -8.46
C SER A 129 14.86 -2.68 -8.28
N THR A 130 14.17 -2.90 -7.16
CA THR A 130 12.84 -2.34 -6.88
C THR A 130 12.86 -0.87 -6.44
N THR A 131 13.99 -0.38 -5.94
CA THR A 131 14.14 1.00 -5.43
C THR A 131 13.91 2.08 -6.50
N LYS A 132 14.35 1.85 -7.74
CA LYS A 132 14.15 2.82 -8.84
C LYS A 132 12.67 2.96 -9.19
N ILE A 133 11.95 1.85 -9.18
CA ILE A 133 10.52 1.77 -9.50
C ILE A 133 9.71 2.44 -8.40
N ARG A 134 9.97 2.15 -7.12
CA ARG A 134 9.31 2.82 -5.99
C ARG A 134 9.47 4.34 -6.04
N LYS A 135 10.69 4.82 -6.28
CA LYS A 135 10.95 6.27 -6.46
C LYS A 135 10.15 6.85 -7.62
N ALA A 136 9.97 6.11 -8.70
CA ALA A 136 9.16 6.54 -9.83
C ALA A 136 7.65 6.51 -9.53
N VAL A 137 7.16 5.52 -8.77
CA VAL A 137 5.78 5.47 -8.25
C VAL A 137 5.49 6.69 -7.37
N HIS A 138 6.38 7.04 -6.43
CA HIS A 138 6.19 8.22 -5.58
C HIS A 138 6.20 9.52 -6.38
N LYS A 139 7.05 9.63 -7.42
CA LYS A 139 7.00 10.77 -8.36
C LYS A 139 5.70 10.82 -9.15
N LEU A 140 5.16 9.67 -9.55
CA LEU A 140 3.85 9.58 -10.20
C LEU A 140 2.76 10.02 -9.22
N TRP A 141 2.80 9.55 -7.97
CA TRP A 141 1.85 9.94 -6.93
C TRP A 141 1.79 11.46 -6.76
N LEU A 142 2.93 12.14 -6.62
CA LEU A 142 2.96 13.60 -6.48
C LEU A 142 2.27 14.31 -7.65
N ARG A 143 2.38 13.78 -8.88
CA ARG A 143 1.69 14.35 -10.06
C ARG A 143 0.18 14.06 -10.02
N VAL A 144 -0.22 12.89 -9.53
CA VAL A 144 -1.62 12.51 -9.35
C VAL A 144 -2.26 13.38 -8.26
N GLU A 145 -1.62 13.51 -7.11
CA GLU A 145 -2.09 14.26 -5.95
C GLU A 145 -2.22 15.76 -6.24
N LEU A 146 -1.16 16.38 -6.79
CA LEU A 146 -1.10 17.85 -6.94
C LEU A 146 -1.75 18.34 -8.23
N HIS A 147 -1.73 17.52 -9.29
CA HIS A 147 -2.12 17.96 -10.63
C HIS A 147 -3.21 17.09 -11.27
N HIS A 148 -3.65 16.03 -10.61
CA HIS A 148 -4.56 15.03 -11.19
C HIS A 148 -4.02 14.48 -12.52
N LYS A 149 -2.69 14.33 -12.64
CA LYS A 149 -2.05 13.86 -13.87
C LYS A 149 -1.44 12.48 -13.69
N TRP A 150 -1.76 11.57 -14.61
CA TRP A 150 -1.15 10.25 -14.73
C TRP A 150 -0.43 10.13 -16.07
N ILE A 151 0.89 9.90 -16.04
CA ILE A 151 1.78 9.86 -17.25
C ILE A 151 1.43 10.98 -18.26
N ASP A 152 1.40 12.21 -17.76
CA ASP A 152 1.10 13.45 -18.51
C ASP A 152 -0.35 13.61 -18.99
N LYS A 153 -1.25 12.66 -18.69
CA LYS A 153 -2.69 12.74 -18.98
C LYS A 153 -3.45 13.32 -17.79
N ASP A 154 -4.27 14.34 -18.04
CA ASP A 154 -5.16 14.91 -17.04
C ASP A 154 -6.34 13.97 -16.79
N LEU A 155 -6.36 13.33 -15.62
CA LEU A 155 -7.35 12.33 -15.22
C LEU A 155 -8.78 12.85 -15.30
N ARG A 156 -9.00 14.15 -15.02
CA ARG A 156 -10.34 14.76 -15.03
C ARG A 156 -10.86 15.06 -16.44
N ASN A 157 -9.97 14.98 -17.43
CA ASN A 157 -10.24 15.25 -18.84
C ASN A 157 -9.98 14.03 -19.73
N ILE A 158 -9.85 12.83 -19.14
CA ILE A 158 -9.63 11.59 -19.90
C ILE A 158 -10.84 11.24 -20.76
N ALA A 159 -12.04 11.40 -20.22
CA ALA A 159 -13.29 11.15 -20.94
C ALA A 159 -14.06 12.47 -21.15
N PRO A 160 -14.82 12.62 -22.25
CA PRO A 160 -15.71 13.75 -22.44
C PRO A 160 -16.65 13.95 -21.24
N LYS A 161 -16.96 15.21 -20.90
CA LYS A 161 -17.90 15.52 -19.81
C LYS A 161 -19.23 14.78 -20.02
N GLY A 162 -19.72 14.13 -18.98
CA GLY A 162 -20.95 13.33 -19.03
C GLY A 162 -20.76 11.90 -19.54
N SER A 163 -19.52 11.46 -19.82
CA SER A 163 -19.23 10.05 -20.08
C SER A 163 -19.65 9.18 -18.89
N SER A 164 -20.03 7.94 -19.19
CA SER A 164 -20.30 6.95 -18.16
C SER A 164 -19.01 6.40 -17.55
N THR A 165 -19.12 5.83 -16.35
CA THR A 165 -18.01 5.14 -15.69
C THR A 165 -17.38 4.02 -16.55
N PRO A 166 -18.14 3.10 -17.18
CA PRO A 166 -17.56 2.08 -18.06
C PRO A 166 -16.74 2.66 -19.23
N LYS A 167 -17.22 3.75 -19.84
CA LYS A 167 -16.50 4.45 -20.92
C LYS A 167 -15.21 5.09 -20.42
N THR A 168 -15.19 5.58 -19.19
CA THR A 168 -13.99 6.14 -18.55
C THR A 168 -12.94 5.07 -18.31
N LEU A 169 -13.34 3.91 -17.77
CA LEU A 169 -12.46 2.75 -17.58
C LEU A 169 -11.90 2.23 -18.92
N GLU A 170 -12.74 2.17 -19.96
CA GLU A 170 -12.30 1.79 -21.29
C GLU A 170 -11.24 2.76 -21.85
N MET A 171 -11.45 4.06 -21.69
CA MET A 171 -10.52 5.08 -22.13
C MET A 171 -9.18 4.99 -21.37
N LEU A 172 -9.20 4.75 -20.06
CA LEU A 172 -8.00 4.50 -19.25
C LEU A 172 -7.22 3.28 -19.76
N ALA A 173 -7.92 2.18 -20.06
CA ALA A 173 -7.31 0.98 -20.62
C ALA A 173 -6.68 1.27 -21.99
N ASN A 174 -7.37 1.96 -22.89
CA ASN A 174 -6.88 2.30 -24.23
C ASN A 174 -5.67 3.25 -24.19
N ILE A 175 -5.70 4.27 -23.34
CA ILE A 175 -4.54 5.17 -23.11
C ILE A 175 -3.35 4.36 -22.61
N SER A 176 -3.58 3.39 -21.73
CA SER A 176 -2.52 2.52 -21.19
C SER A 176 -1.91 1.62 -22.26
N THR A 177 -2.74 0.98 -23.09
CA THR A 177 -2.28 0.19 -24.25
C THR A 177 -1.43 1.05 -25.19
N ASN A 178 -1.91 2.24 -25.55
CA ASN A 178 -1.16 3.17 -26.41
C ASN A 178 0.15 3.63 -25.77
N THR A 179 0.18 3.78 -24.45
CA THR A 179 1.39 4.09 -23.69
C THR A 179 2.39 2.94 -23.82
N VAL A 180 1.96 1.69 -23.57
CA VAL A 180 2.84 0.52 -23.73
C VAL A 180 3.35 0.39 -25.16
N VAL A 181 2.50 0.54 -26.18
CA VAL A 181 2.92 0.48 -27.61
C VAL A 181 3.91 1.59 -27.95
N LYS A 182 3.60 2.83 -27.57
CA LYS A 182 4.46 3.99 -27.85
C LYS A 182 5.83 3.80 -27.22
N TYR A 183 5.85 3.38 -25.95
CA TYR A 183 7.10 3.11 -25.31
C TYR A 183 7.73 1.92 -26.03
N ASN A 184 7.15 0.72 -26.14
CA ASN A 184 7.70 -0.48 -26.81
C ASN A 184 8.47 -0.28 -28.15
N ALA A 185 8.25 0.80 -28.90
CA ALA A 185 9.03 1.20 -30.07
C ALA A 185 10.36 1.98 -29.80
N ASP A 186 10.57 2.59 -28.64
CA ASP A 186 11.68 3.50 -28.28
C ASP A 186 12.76 2.81 -27.41
N THR A 187 13.86 2.31 -27.98
CA THR A 187 14.88 1.47 -27.30
C THR A 187 15.80 2.17 -26.27
N SER A 188 15.37 3.24 -25.58
CA SER A 188 16.19 4.00 -24.61
C SER A 188 15.85 3.68 -23.14
N GLY A 189 16.91 3.55 -22.31
CA GLY A 189 16.91 2.86 -21.00
C GLY A 189 16.11 3.43 -19.82
N ASP A 190 15.29 4.48 -19.98
CA ASP A 190 14.34 4.96 -18.94
C ASP A 190 12.96 4.24 -18.98
N TRP A 191 12.90 3.24 -19.86
CA TRP A 191 11.84 2.30 -20.20
C TRP A 191 10.92 1.71 -19.12
N PRO A 192 11.39 1.27 -17.94
CA PRO A 192 10.63 0.29 -17.17
C PRO A 192 9.36 0.86 -16.52
N PHE A 193 9.42 2.08 -15.99
CA PHE A 193 8.37 2.53 -15.08
C PHE A 193 7.06 2.92 -15.79
N LYS A 194 7.11 3.67 -16.90
CA LYS A 194 5.88 4.11 -17.58
C LYS A 194 5.12 2.91 -18.16
N VAL A 195 5.84 1.92 -18.67
CA VAL A 195 5.27 0.64 -19.14
C VAL A 195 4.64 -0.12 -17.98
N VAL A 196 5.33 -0.23 -16.84
CA VAL A 196 4.80 -0.85 -15.62
C VAL A 196 3.54 -0.15 -15.11
N ALA A 197 3.57 1.17 -15.00
CA ALA A 197 2.43 1.96 -14.55
C ALA A 197 1.26 1.83 -15.52
N ALA A 198 1.52 1.86 -16.84
CA ALA A 198 0.51 1.62 -17.86
C ALA A 198 -0.07 0.20 -17.79
N ASN A 199 0.76 -0.82 -17.58
CA ASN A 199 0.28 -2.19 -17.40
C ASN A 199 -0.63 -2.31 -16.17
N SER A 200 -0.25 -1.70 -15.04
CA SER A 200 -1.08 -1.64 -13.83
C SER A 200 -2.43 -0.95 -14.12
N MET A 201 -2.40 0.23 -14.74
CA MET A 201 -3.62 0.97 -15.12
C MET A 201 -4.52 0.16 -16.04
N TYR A 202 -3.95 -0.49 -17.05
CA TYR A 202 -4.68 -1.36 -17.96
C TYR A 202 -5.35 -2.52 -17.22
N ARG A 203 -4.58 -3.29 -16.43
CA ARG A 203 -5.08 -4.48 -15.72
C ARG A 203 -6.22 -4.11 -14.79
N ILE A 204 -6.02 -3.10 -13.95
CA ILE A 204 -7.03 -2.68 -12.96
C ILE A 204 -8.28 -2.10 -13.66
N SER A 205 -8.11 -1.29 -14.70
CA SER A 205 -9.26 -0.74 -15.44
C SER A 205 -10.10 -1.85 -16.07
N LYS A 206 -9.45 -2.84 -16.72
CA LYS A 206 -10.15 -3.98 -17.33
C LYS A 206 -10.82 -4.88 -16.30
N ALA A 207 -10.16 -5.17 -15.18
CA ALA A 207 -10.73 -5.94 -14.09
C ALA A 207 -12.00 -5.28 -13.53
N LEU A 208 -11.96 -3.96 -13.27
CA LEU A 208 -13.12 -3.20 -12.84
C LEU A 208 -14.25 -3.21 -13.88
N MET A 209 -13.91 -3.13 -15.18
CA MET A 209 -14.91 -3.22 -16.26
C MET A 209 -15.62 -4.58 -16.30
N LEU A 210 -14.87 -5.68 -16.21
CA LEU A 210 -15.44 -7.04 -16.23
C LEU A 210 -16.41 -7.25 -15.07
N ASP A 211 -16.02 -6.79 -13.88
CA ASP A 211 -16.87 -6.88 -12.70
C ASP A 211 -18.15 -6.02 -12.81
N CYS A 212 -18.05 -4.85 -13.46
CA CYS A 212 -19.22 -4.04 -13.77
C CYS A 212 -20.20 -4.77 -14.71
N GLN A 213 -19.72 -5.64 -15.60
CA GLN A 213 -20.52 -6.37 -16.57
C GLN A 213 -21.13 -7.65 -15.99
N SER A 214 -20.44 -8.35 -15.07
CA SER A 214 -20.93 -9.60 -14.48
C SER A 214 -22.11 -9.43 -13.53
N ASN A 215 -22.29 -8.24 -12.96
CA ASN A 215 -23.31 -7.98 -11.94
C ASN A 215 -24.71 -7.66 -12.51
N ASN A 216 -24.91 -7.67 -13.85
CA ASN A 216 -26.19 -7.40 -14.53
C ASN A 216 -26.92 -6.12 -14.07
N ASP A 217 -26.23 -5.17 -13.45
CA ASP A 217 -26.81 -3.91 -12.97
C ASP A 217 -26.79 -2.90 -14.13
N PRO A 218 -27.94 -2.50 -14.70
CA PRO A 218 -28.01 -1.72 -15.95
C PRO A 218 -27.41 -0.31 -15.84
N VAL A 219 -27.09 0.15 -14.61
CA VAL A 219 -26.38 1.40 -14.36
C VAL A 219 -25.39 1.19 -13.21
N VAL A 220 -24.08 1.14 -13.53
CA VAL A 220 -23.04 1.25 -12.51
C VAL A 220 -23.12 2.65 -11.91
N GLU A 221 -23.63 2.76 -10.69
CA GLU A 221 -23.60 4.01 -9.95
C GLU A 221 -22.15 4.37 -9.61
N ASP A 222 -21.72 5.58 -9.98
CA ASP A 222 -20.36 6.08 -9.74
C ASP A 222 -19.94 5.93 -8.26
N ASP A 223 -20.89 6.11 -7.33
CA ASP A 223 -20.69 5.95 -5.89
C ASP A 223 -20.40 4.48 -5.48
N LYS A 224 -21.04 3.48 -6.12
CA LYS A 224 -20.78 2.05 -5.87
C LYS A 224 -19.38 1.65 -6.32
N LEU A 225 -18.96 2.07 -7.51
CA LEU A 225 -17.61 1.78 -8.00
C LEU A 225 -16.55 2.48 -7.12
N LEU A 226 -16.80 3.71 -6.71
CA LEU A 226 -15.89 4.43 -5.81
C LEU A 226 -15.77 3.73 -4.46
N GLU A 227 -16.88 3.26 -3.88
CA GLU A 227 -16.85 2.50 -2.64
C GLU A 227 -16.05 1.20 -2.81
N LYS A 228 -16.21 0.52 -3.94
CA LYS A 228 -15.43 -0.66 -4.29
C LYS A 228 -13.93 -0.36 -4.38
N ILE A 229 -13.54 0.72 -5.07
CA ILE A 229 -12.14 1.14 -5.14
C ILE A 229 -11.60 1.43 -3.73
N CYS A 230 -12.37 2.10 -2.88
CA CYS A 230 -11.98 2.33 -1.48
C CYS A 230 -11.72 1.01 -0.74
N ARG A 231 -12.59 0.01 -0.89
CA ARG A 231 -12.42 -1.33 -0.29
C ARG A 231 -11.16 -2.03 -0.81
N MET A 232 -10.89 -1.96 -2.11
CA MET A 232 -9.68 -2.56 -2.71
C MET A 232 -8.42 -1.90 -2.16
N ILE A 233 -8.39 -0.56 -2.08
CA ILE A 233 -7.28 0.18 -1.49
C ILE A 233 -7.11 -0.20 -0.01
N ALA A 234 -8.18 -0.27 0.77
CA ALA A 234 -8.14 -0.70 2.16
C ALA A 234 -7.61 -2.14 2.31
N GLY A 235 -8.03 -3.06 1.43
CA GLY A 235 -7.57 -4.44 1.41
C GLY A 235 -6.09 -4.58 1.08
N ILE A 236 -5.60 -3.84 0.07
CA ILE A 236 -4.18 -3.76 -0.27
C ILE A 236 -3.38 -3.23 0.92
N LEU A 237 -3.87 -2.18 1.58
CA LEU A 237 -3.20 -1.60 2.74
C LEU A 237 -3.19 -2.56 3.92
N GLY A 238 -4.29 -3.25 4.20
CA GLY A 238 -4.35 -4.29 5.22
C GLY A 238 -3.32 -5.39 4.96
N ALA A 239 -3.27 -5.92 3.74
CA ALA A 239 -2.28 -6.92 3.32
C ALA A 239 -0.83 -6.39 3.36
N CYS A 240 -0.61 -5.13 3.04
CA CYS A 240 0.71 -4.52 3.18
C CYS A 240 1.13 -4.50 4.66
N LEU A 241 0.24 -4.03 5.54
CA LEU A 241 0.47 -3.89 6.98
C LEU A 241 0.67 -5.23 7.72
N THR A 242 0.17 -6.36 7.21
CA THR A 242 0.50 -7.69 7.79
C THR A 242 1.98 -8.05 7.66
N ASN A 243 2.75 -7.35 6.84
CA ASN A 243 4.21 -7.52 6.77
C ASN A 243 4.97 -6.76 7.87
N LEU A 244 4.28 -5.96 8.70
CA LEU A 244 4.91 -5.20 9.77
C LEU A 244 5.63 -6.08 10.80
N PRO A 245 5.10 -7.24 11.24
CA PRO A 245 5.84 -8.15 12.11
C PRO A 245 7.16 -8.63 11.48
N ILE A 246 7.16 -8.94 10.17
CA ILE A 246 8.36 -9.36 9.43
C ILE A 246 9.36 -8.20 9.34
N PHE A 247 8.89 -6.97 9.09
CA PHE A 247 9.74 -5.78 9.15
C PHE A 247 10.44 -5.67 10.51
N ILE A 248 9.68 -5.81 11.60
CA ILE A 248 10.20 -5.71 12.95
C ILE A 248 11.24 -6.82 13.19
N THR A 249 10.94 -8.08 12.87
CA THR A 249 11.85 -9.20 13.16
C THR A 249 13.11 -9.22 12.28
N THR A 250 13.05 -8.71 11.05
CA THR A 250 14.21 -8.75 10.13
C THR A 250 15.08 -7.51 10.21
N LYS A 251 14.52 -6.33 10.49
CA LYS A 251 15.25 -5.06 10.48
C LYS A 251 15.61 -4.57 11.88
N CYS A 252 14.77 -4.82 12.89
CA CYS A 252 15.12 -4.48 14.28
C CYS A 252 16.10 -5.48 14.91
N PHE A 253 16.53 -6.50 14.17
CA PHE A 253 17.53 -7.50 14.57
C PHE A 253 18.70 -7.55 13.57
N SER A 254 19.00 -6.44 12.89
CA SER A 254 20.15 -6.36 11.99
C SER A 254 21.48 -6.39 12.73
N SER A 255 22.54 -6.92 12.11
CA SER A 255 23.89 -7.01 12.69
C SER A 255 24.62 -5.68 12.91
N SER A 256 24.18 -4.59 12.29
CA SER A 256 24.71 -3.25 12.59
C SER A 256 23.86 -2.57 13.65
N ILE A 257 24.50 -2.14 14.73
CA ILE A 257 23.86 -1.48 15.89
C ILE A 257 23.19 -0.16 15.46
N GLU A 258 23.82 0.63 14.60
CA GLU A 258 23.27 1.89 14.11
C GLU A 258 21.98 1.67 13.32
N LYS A 259 22.02 0.72 12.37
CA LYS A 259 20.84 0.33 11.58
C LYS A 259 19.74 -0.24 12.47
N ARG A 260 20.11 -1.03 13.49
CA ARG A 260 19.18 -1.60 14.46
C ARG A 260 18.43 -0.50 15.21
N SER A 261 19.16 0.49 15.73
CA SER A 261 18.58 1.64 16.44
C SER A 261 17.59 2.41 15.56
N GLU A 262 17.99 2.76 14.33
CA GLU A 262 17.11 3.46 13.38
C GLU A 262 15.84 2.67 13.07
N ASN A 263 15.95 1.37 12.86
CA ASN A 263 14.82 0.48 12.55
C ASN A 263 13.87 0.33 13.75
N VAL A 264 14.40 0.22 14.98
CA VAL A 264 13.59 0.18 16.21
C VAL A 264 12.82 1.46 16.41
N GLN A 265 13.46 2.62 16.22
CA GLN A 265 12.78 3.91 16.32
C GLN A 265 11.68 4.05 15.26
N LEU A 266 11.93 3.57 14.05
CA LEU A 266 10.96 3.58 12.96
C LEU A 266 9.76 2.66 13.27
N ALA A 267 10.01 1.43 13.72
CA ALA A 267 8.98 0.49 14.13
C ALA A 267 8.10 1.05 15.25
N ALA A 268 8.69 1.65 16.29
CA ALA A 268 7.98 2.28 17.39
C ALA A 268 7.03 3.40 16.90
N ARG A 269 7.48 4.24 15.95
CA ARG A 269 6.65 5.29 15.35
C ARG A 269 5.51 4.72 14.51
N ILE A 270 5.78 3.69 13.71
CA ILE A 270 4.77 3.03 12.88
C ILE A 270 3.70 2.39 13.76
N LEU A 271 4.10 1.60 14.74
CA LEU A 271 3.21 0.93 15.69
C LEU A 271 2.30 1.94 16.39
N GLY A 272 2.88 2.99 16.99
CA GLY A 272 2.07 4.04 17.61
C GLY A 272 1.13 4.73 16.61
N GLY A 273 1.53 4.86 15.36
CA GLY A 273 0.73 5.46 14.30
C GLY A 273 -0.43 4.60 13.81
N ILE A 274 -0.41 3.27 13.98
CA ILE A 274 -1.49 2.39 13.50
C ILE A 274 -2.27 1.70 14.62
N GLU A 275 -1.75 1.73 15.85
CA GLU A 275 -2.49 1.25 17.02
C GLU A 275 -3.62 2.21 17.39
N GLU A 276 -4.75 1.63 17.77
CA GLU A 276 -5.91 2.37 18.28
C GLU A 276 -5.60 2.92 19.68
N GLU A 277 -6.06 4.13 19.98
CA GLU A 277 -5.88 4.75 21.29
C GLU A 277 -6.81 4.03 22.29
N ASN A 278 -6.29 3.02 23.01
CA ASN A 278 -6.99 2.02 23.83
C ASN A 278 -7.75 0.93 23.04
N PRO A 279 -7.08 -0.15 22.61
CA PRO A 279 -7.80 -1.32 22.10
C PRO A 279 -8.68 -1.91 23.22
N PRO A 280 -9.90 -2.42 22.92
CA PRO A 280 -10.68 -3.15 23.90
C PRO A 280 -9.86 -4.30 24.47
N ALA A 281 -9.97 -4.56 25.77
CA ALA A 281 -9.29 -5.68 26.40
C ALA A 281 -9.80 -6.99 25.78
N ILE A 282 -9.01 -7.58 24.88
CA ILE A 282 -9.31 -8.89 24.33
C ILE A 282 -8.84 -9.94 25.34
N ASP A 283 -9.82 -10.64 25.91
CA ASP A 283 -9.61 -11.80 26.78
C ASP A 283 -9.23 -13.01 25.92
N PHE A 284 -7.96 -13.41 25.98
CA PHE A 284 -7.44 -14.58 25.27
C PHE A 284 -7.37 -15.77 26.22
N SER A 285 -8.54 -16.23 26.68
CA SER A 285 -8.69 -17.55 27.30
C SER A 285 -9.37 -18.52 26.32
N SER A 286 -8.83 -18.72 25.12
CA SER A 286 -9.03 -19.96 24.33
C SER A 286 -8.30 -19.95 22.99
N ASN A 287 -7.83 -21.14 22.61
CA ASN A 287 -7.26 -21.58 21.35
C ASN A 287 -5.78 -21.28 21.08
N GLU A 288 -4.95 -22.18 21.62
CA GLU A 288 -3.80 -22.72 20.88
C GLU A 288 -4.28 -23.37 19.58
N GLY A 289 -3.63 -23.06 18.46
CA GLY A 289 -3.95 -23.64 17.16
C GLY A 289 -3.02 -23.15 16.06
N GLU A 290 -1.92 -23.90 15.89
CA GLU A 290 -1.10 -24.13 14.69
C GLU A 290 -0.73 -22.96 13.76
N GLY A 291 0.58 -22.72 13.68
CA GLY A 291 1.19 -21.78 12.75
C GLY A 291 1.21 -22.28 11.31
N ALA A 292 1.00 -21.34 10.38
CA ALA A 292 1.45 -21.44 9.01
C ALA A 292 2.25 -20.18 8.68
N SER A 293 3.58 -20.32 8.66
CA SER A 293 4.50 -19.33 8.10
C SER A 293 4.43 -19.38 6.58
N GLY A 294 3.45 -18.68 6.00
CA GLY A 294 3.40 -18.42 4.57
C GLY A 294 3.93 -17.03 4.28
N GLN A 295 5.11 -16.92 3.67
CA GLN A 295 5.47 -15.69 2.95
C GLN A 295 4.47 -15.52 1.82
N VAL A 296 3.63 -14.51 1.91
CA VAL A 296 2.71 -14.18 0.82
C VAL A 296 3.42 -13.17 -0.08
N ASN A 297 4.15 -13.68 -1.06
CA ASN A 297 4.66 -12.87 -2.16
C ASN A 297 3.47 -12.56 -3.08
N PHE A 298 3.08 -11.28 -3.14
CA PHE A 298 2.12 -10.80 -4.12
C PHE A 298 2.76 -9.80 -5.06
N LEU A 299 2.42 -10.01 -6.33
CA LEU A 299 2.79 -9.23 -7.49
C LEU A 299 4.31 -9.08 -7.60
#